data_AF-A0A2S6AJS3-F1
#
_entry.id   AF-A0A2S6AJS3-F1
#
_cell.length_a   1.000
_cell.length_b   1.000
_cell.length_c   1.000
_cell.angle_alpha   90.00
_cell.angle_beta   90.00
_cell.angle_gamma   90.00
#
_symmetry.space_group_name_H-M   'P 1'
#
loop_
_entity.id
_entity.type
_entity.pdbx_description
1 polymer ?
#
loop_
_entity_poly.entity_id
_entity_poly.type
_entity_poly.pdbx_seq_one_letter_code
_entity_poly.pdbx_strand_id
1 'polypeptide(L)'
;MTWAAALPSPDDATHAHPENPLTVVSAQRIMQQHLRCHAVSCARKASAHSFLVREGKIVPPLDTPRERAAARGICFRPRPDSDAPLPEGVNLETLLEVLAGLAEYSPIGKQ
;
A
#
# COMPACT_ATOMS: atom_id res chain seq x y z
N MET A 1 -4.48 -12.51 29.00
CA MET A 1 -4.14 -11.52 27.95
C MET A 1 -5.42 -11.22 27.19
N THR A 2 -5.92 -9.99 27.24
CA THR A 2 -7.23 -9.64 26.67
C THR A 2 -7.00 -9.02 25.28
N TRP A 3 -7.61 -9.61 24.25
CA TRP A 3 -7.56 -9.20 22.84
C TRP A 3 -8.29 -7.88 22.56
N ALA A 4 -8.61 -7.08 23.57
CA ALA A 4 -9.48 -5.91 23.44
C ALA A 4 -8.88 -4.94 22.42
N ALA A 5 -9.45 -4.92 21.22
CA ALA A 5 -9.13 -3.94 20.19
C ALA A 5 -9.36 -2.57 20.81
N ALA A 6 -8.31 -1.76 20.88
CA ALA A 6 -8.44 -0.37 21.27
C ALA A 6 -9.56 0.24 20.41
N LEU A 7 -10.57 0.80 21.05
CA LEU A 7 -11.64 1.46 20.31
C LEU A 7 -10.99 2.56 19.46
N PRO A 8 -11.23 2.57 18.15
CA PRO A 8 -10.67 3.59 17.28
C PRO A 8 -11.02 4.97 17.83
N SER A 9 -10.03 5.85 17.92
CA SER A 9 -10.26 7.27 18.22
C SER A 9 -11.38 7.80 17.29
N PRO A 10 -12.21 8.77 17.71
CA PRO A 10 -13.23 9.34 16.81
C PRO A 10 -12.67 9.82 15.46
N ASP A 11 -11.41 10.25 15.41
CA ASP A 11 -10.71 10.55 14.16
C ASP A 11 -10.50 9.29 13.30
N ASP A 12 -10.17 8.16 13.92
CA ASP A 12 -9.96 6.88 13.26
C ASP A 12 -11.30 6.29 12.72
N ALA A 13 -12.42 6.55 13.40
CA ALA A 13 -13.75 6.23 12.88
C ALA A 13 -14.11 6.98 11.59
N THR A 14 -13.57 8.19 11.37
CA THR A 14 -13.70 8.90 10.08
C THR A 14 -12.82 8.34 8.97
N HIS A 15 -11.79 7.56 9.30
CA HIS A 15 -10.91 6.87 8.36
C HIS A 15 -11.24 5.39 8.18
N ALA A 16 -12.11 4.84 9.03
CA ALA A 16 -12.62 3.49 8.94
C ALA A 16 -13.38 3.21 7.63
N HIS A 17 -13.44 1.93 7.28
CA HIS A 17 -14.18 1.44 6.12
C HIS A 17 -15.62 1.99 6.12
N PRO A 18 -16.19 2.38 4.96
CA PRO A 18 -17.58 2.79 4.90
C PRO A 18 -18.50 1.60 5.25
N GLU A 19 -19.37 1.80 6.24
CA GLU A 19 -20.36 0.79 6.67
C GLU A 19 -21.48 0.59 5.64
N ASN A 20 -21.80 1.64 4.88
CA ASN A 20 -22.83 1.61 3.85
C ASN A 20 -22.25 1.25 2.48
N PRO A 21 -23.02 0.55 1.63
CA PRO A 21 -22.62 0.29 0.25
C PRO A 21 -22.27 1.59 -0.50
N LEU A 22 -21.18 1.55 -1.24
CA LEU A 22 -20.72 2.70 -2.01
C LEU A 22 -21.53 2.87 -3.31
N THR A 23 -21.81 4.12 -3.66
CA THR A 23 -22.27 4.53 -4.98
C THR A 23 -21.17 5.34 -5.65
N VAL A 24 -21.23 5.54 -6.97
CA VAL A 24 -20.25 6.37 -7.69
C VAL A 24 -20.16 7.77 -7.08
N VAL A 25 -21.31 8.38 -6.77
CA VAL A 25 -21.37 9.73 -6.18
C VAL A 25 -20.77 9.76 -4.77
N SER A 26 -21.09 8.79 -3.91
CA SER A 26 -20.54 8.78 -2.55
C SER A 26 -19.05 8.47 -2.52
N ALA A 27 -18.57 7.58 -3.40
CA ALA A 27 -17.16 7.28 -3.53
C ALA A 27 -16.36 8.50 -4.04
N GLN A 28 -16.89 9.23 -5.04
CA GLN A 28 -16.28 10.49 -5.50
C GLN A 28 -16.22 11.53 -4.38
N ARG A 29 -17.29 11.67 -3.60
CA ARG A 29 -17.32 12.58 -2.45
C ARG A 29 -16.28 12.20 -1.38
N ILE A 30 -16.13 10.91 -1.08
CA ILE A 30 -15.09 10.42 -0.17
C ILE A 30 -13.70 10.80 -0.70
N MET A 31 -13.43 10.60 -2.00
CA MET A 31 -12.15 10.97 -2.60
C MET A 31 -11.85 12.47 -2.47
N GLN A 32 -12.87 13.33 -2.56
CA GLN A 32 -12.76 14.77 -2.38
C GLN A 32 -12.55 15.17 -0.91
N GLN A 33 -13.31 14.57 0.02
CA GLN A 33 -13.21 14.86 1.46
C GLN A 33 -11.88 14.40 2.05
N HIS A 34 -11.36 13.26 1.57
CA HIS A 34 -10.09 12.68 2.03
C HIS A 34 -8.93 13.04 1.10
N LEU A 35 -8.90 14.27 0.56
CA LEU A 35 -7.87 14.72 -0.38
C LEU A 35 -6.45 14.54 0.19
N ARG A 36 -6.26 14.90 1.46
CA ARG A 36 -4.96 14.83 2.16
C ARG A 36 -4.61 13.46 2.73
N CYS A 37 -5.57 12.52 2.76
CA CYS A 37 -5.29 11.17 3.23
C CYS A 37 -4.49 10.38 2.18
N HIS A 38 -3.58 9.53 2.63
CA HIS A 38 -2.96 8.54 1.77
C HIS A 38 -3.86 7.30 1.69
N ALA A 39 -4.05 6.72 0.51
CA ALA A 39 -4.92 5.55 0.34
C ALA A 39 -4.44 4.33 1.14
N VAL A 40 -3.15 4.24 1.45
CA VAL A 40 -2.58 3.14 2.27
C VAL A 40 -2.91 3.28 3.76
N SER A 41 -3.13 4.50 4.26
CA SER A 41 -3.40 4.76 5.69
C SER A 41 -4.86 5.11 6.00
N CYS A 42 -5.68 5.39 4.99
CA CYS A 42 -7.10 5.70 5.15
C CYS A 42 -7.93 4.62 4.47
N ALA A 43 -8.48 3.70 5.26
CA ALA A 43 -9.31 2.61 4.77
C ALA A 43 -10.52 3.14 3.97
N ARG A 44 -11.13 4.24 4.42
CA ARG A 44 -12.25 4.87 3.71
C ARG A 44 -11.88 5.31 2.29
N LYS A 45 -10.73 5.95 2.12
CA LYS A 45 -10.22 6.38 0.80
C LYS A 45 -9.85 5.17 -0.05
N ALA A 46 -9.24 4.15 0.55
CA ALA A 46 -8.91 2.90 -0.14
C ALA A 46 -10.17 2.24 -0.71
N SER A 47 -11.23 2.10 0.09
CA SER A 47 -12.51 1.51 -0.36
C SER A 47 -13.14 2.31 -1.48
N ALA A 48 -13.18 3.65 -1.38
CA ALA A 48 -13.71 4.50 -2.44
C ALA A 48 -12.90 4.41 -3.74
N HIS A 49 -11.57 4.39 -3.65
CA HIS A 49 -10.70 4.22 -4.81
C HIS A 49 -10.92 2.87 -5.50
N SER A 50 -10.86 1.76 -4.74
CA SER A 50 -11.08 0.41 -5.27
C SER A 50 -12.45 0.25 -5.92
N PHE A 51 -13.49 0.83 -5.32
CA PHE A 51 -14.83 0.88 -5.91
C PHE A 51 -14.82 1.61 -7.25
N LEU A 52 -14.26 2.82 -7.33
CA LEU A 52 -14.23 3.60 -8.57
C LEU A 52 -13.39 2.96 -9.68
N VAL A 53 -12.34 2.22 -9.33
CA VAL A 53 -11.57 1.40 -10.29
C VAL A 53 -12.44 0.29 -10.85
N ARG A 54 -13.15 -0.45 -9.99
CA ARG A 54 -14.06 -1.52 -10.41
C ARG A 54 -15.18 -1.02 -11.32
N GLU A 55 -15.75 0.15 -11.03
CA GLU A 55 -16.78 0.80 -11.86
C GLU A 55 -16.21 1.49 -13.12
N GLY A 56 -14.90 1.36 -13.39
CA GLY A 56 -14.25 1.94 -14.58
C GLY A 56 -14.18 3.47 -14.57
N LYS A 57 -14.35 4.12 -13.42
CA LYS A 57 -14.30 5.59 -13.27
C LYS A 57 -12.88 6.11 -13.00
N ILE A 58 -11.99 5.24 -12.54
CA ILE A 58 -10.57 5.52 -12.35
C ILE A 58 -9.78 4.42 -13.05
N VAL A 59 -8.79 4.81 -13.84
CA VAL A 59 -7.78 3.90 -14.39
C VAL A 59 -6.56 3.97 -13.47
N PRO A 60 -6.18 2.88 -12.78
CA PRO A 60 -4.95 2.85 -12.00
C PRO A 60 -3.73 3.11 -12.90
N PRO A 61 -2.69 3.78 -12.38
CA PRO A 61 -1.43 3.87 -13.11
C PRO A 61 -0.85 2.48 -13.36
N LEU A 62 -0.28 2.28 -14.55
CA LEU A 62 0.41 1.03 -14.92
C LEU A 62 1.73 0.89 -14.17
N ASP A 63 2.44 2.01 -13.99
CA ASP A 63 3.70 2.06 -13.25
C ASP A 63 3.45 1.98 -11.75
N THR A 64 4.31 1.23 -11.06
CA THR A 64 4.33 1.15 -9.61
C THR A 64 4.64 2.52 -8.98
N PRO A 65 4.26 2.76 -7.70
CA PRO A 65 4.62 3.99 -7.00
C PRO A 65 6.13 4.30 -7.01
N ARG A 66 6.98 3.26 -6.97
CA ARG A 66 8.45 3.38 -7.02
C ARG A 66 8.93 3.82 -8.40
N GLU A 67 8.46 3.19 -9.47
CA GLU A 67 8.81 3.57 -10.85
C GLU A 67 8.39 5.01 -11.17
N ARG A 68 7.18 5.41 -10.78
CA ARG A 68 6.73 6.80 -10.96
C ARG A 68 7.59 7.81 -10.21
N ALA A 69 8.05 7.47 -9.00
CA ALA A 69 8.94 8.33 -8.24
C ALA A 69 10.30 8.48 -8.94
N ALA A 70 10.89 7.37 -9.40
CA ALA A 70 12.13 7.35 -10.16
C ALA A 70 12.03 8.16 -11.46
N ALA A 71 10.97 7.95 -12.25
CA ALA A 71 10.72 8.69 -13.49
C ALA A 71 10.59 10.21 -13.27
N ARG A 72 10.20 10.63 -12.05
CA ARG A 72 10.09 12.05 -11.67
C ARG A 72 11.33 12.59 -10.95
N GLY A 73 12.37 11.76 -10.73
CA GLY A 73 13.53 12.14 -9.93
C GLY A 73 13.20 12.42 -8.46
N ILE A 74 12.11 11.85 -7.94
CA ILE A 74 11.67 12.05 -6.55
C ILE A 74 12.11 10.85 -5.73
N CYS A 75 12.67 11.10 -4.54
CA CYS A 75 13.02 10.04 -3.60
C CYS A 75 11.76 9.25 -3.18
N PHE A 76 11.77 7.94 -3.42
CA PHE A 76 10.72 7.06 -2.95
C PHE A 76 10.95 6.76 -1.46
N ARG A 77 10.09 7.28 -0.58
CA ARG A 77 10.10 6.93 0.84
C ARG A 77 9.22 5.70 1.09
N PRO A 78 9.77 4.59 1.62
CA PRO A 78 8.98 3.48 2.11
C PRO A 78 8.00 3.93 3.21
N ARG A 79 6.96 3.13 3.45
CA ARG A 79 5.95 3.42 4.47
C ARG A 79 6.61 3.38 5.86
N PRO A 80 6.25 4.29 6.80
CA PRO A 80 6.80 4.28 8.16
C PRO A 80 6.54 2.97 8.93
N ASP A 81 5.40 2.34 8.67
CA ASP A 81 4.96 1.06 9.26
C ASP A 81 5.66 -0.16 8.62
N SER A 82 6.45 0.07 7.56
CA SER A 82 7.26 -0.95 6.89
C SER A 82 8.73 -0.88 7.32
N ASP A 83 9.10 0.10 8.15
CA ASP A 83 10.40 0.18 8.80
C ASP A 83 10.44 -0.78 10.01
N ALA A 84 10.05 -2.05 9.80
CA ALA A 84 10.51 -3.08 10.70
C ALA A 84 12.05 -3.00 10.67
N PRO A 85 12.72 -2.82 11.83
CA PRO A 85 14.16 -2.85 11.87
C PRO A 85 14.65 -4.11 11.17
N LEU A 86 15.66 -4.00 10.31
CA LEU A 86 16.28 -5.18 9.76
C LEU A 86 16.70 -6.09 10.92
N PRO A 87 16.47 -7.42 10.82
CA PRO A 87 16.95 -8.34 11.82
C PRO A 87 18.44 -8.11 12.07
N GLU A 88 18.84 -8.21 13.33
CA GLU A 88 20.23 -8.02 13.72
C GLU A 88 21.13 -9.00 12.95
N GLY A 89 22.17 -8.48 12.29
CA GLY A 89 23.08 -9.27 11.45
C GLY A 89 22.75 -9.28 9.94
N VAL A 90 21.62 -8.74 9.50
CA VAL A 90 21.38 -8.53 8.06
C VAL A 90 22.21 -7.35 7.56
N ASN A 91 23.16 -7.63 6.68
CA ASN A 91 24.00 -6.62 6.05
C ASN A 91 23.95 -6.72 4.51
N LEU A 92 24.54 -5.73 3.84
CA LEU A 92 24.55 -5.64 2.38
C LEU A 92 25.25 -6.84 1.72
N GLU A 93 26.32 -7.35 2.33
CA GLU A 93 27.09 -8.48 1.80
C GLU A 93 26.23 -9.74 1.72
N THR A 94 25.53 -10.08 2.80
CA THR A 94 24.59 -11.21 2.82
C THR A 94 23.48 -11.06 1.79
N LEU A 95 22.95 -9.83 1.60
CA LEU A 95 21.95 -9.58 0.57
C LEU A 95 22.50 -9.86 -0.84
N LEU A 96 23.72 -9.41 -1.13
CA LEU A 96 24.34 -9.60 -2.44
C LEU A 96 24.64 -11.08 -2.72
N GLU A 97 25.11 -11.83 -1.72
CA GLU A 97 25.32 -13.28 -1.83
C GLU A 97 24.02 -14.03 -2.16
N VAL A 98 22.93 -13.71 -1.46
CA VAL A 98 21.61 -14.31 -1.73
C VAL A 98 21.14 -13.98 -3.14
N LEU A 99 21.25 -12.72 -3.58
CA LEU A 99 20.84 -12.32 -4.92
C LEU A 99 21.69 -12.99 -6.01
N ALA A 100 22.99 -13.15 -5.79
CA ALA A 100 23.88 -13.88 -6.69
C ALA A 100 23.46 -15.35 -6.79
N GLY A 101 23.26 -16.03 -5.65
CA GLY A 101 22.80 -17.42 -5.63
C GLY A 101 21.43 -17.61 -6.29
N LEU A 102 20.50 -16.67 -6.14
CA LEU A 102 19.19 -16.72 -6.81
C LEU A 102 19.29 -16.47 -8.33
N ALA A 103 20.20 -15.60 -8.78
CA ALA A 103 20.43 -15.38 -10.20
C ALA A 103 21.08 -16.60 -10.88
N GLU A 104 21.94 -17.31 -10.15
CA GLU A 104 22.56 -18.57 -10.58
C GLU A 104 21.55 -19.74 -10.53
N TYR A 105 20.57 -19.68 -9.61
CA TYR A 105 19.43 -20.60 -9.54
C TYR A 105 18.36 -20.24 -10.58
N SER A 106 18.67 -20.39 -11.86
CA SER A 106 17.62 -20.45 -12.90
C SER A 106 17.03 -21.86 -12.92
N PRO A 107 15.72 -22.08 -12.65
CA PRO A 107 15.13 -23.42 -12.68
C PRO A 107 14.95 -23.85 -14.14
N ILE A 108 16.03 -24.32 -14.77
CA ILE A 108 15.96 -25.06 -16.02
C ILE A 108 15.58 -26.49 -15.66
N GLY A 109 14.31 -26.84 -15.90
CA GLY A 109 13.86 -28.22 -16.12
C GLY A 109 13.67 -29.09 -14.89
N LYS A 110 12.41 -29.34 -14.52
CA LYS A 110 11.99 -30.69 -14.14
C LYS A 110 11.02 -31.18 -15.21
N GLN A 111 11.49 -32.13 -16.02
CA GLN A 111 10.64 -33.06 -16.78
C GLN A 111 9.92 -33.98 -15.79
#